data_AF-A0A7C2RIU5-F1
#
_entry.id   AF-A0A7C2RIU5-F1
#
_cell.length_a   1.000
_cell.length_b   1.000
_cell.length_c   1.000
_cell.angle_alpha   90.00
_cell.angle_beta   90.00
_cell.angle_gamma   90.00
#
_symmetry.space_group_name_H-M   'P 1'
#
loop_
_entity.id
_entity.type
_entity.pdbx_description
1 polymer ?
#
loop_
_entity_poly.entity_id
_entity_poly.type
_entity_poly.pdbx_seq_one_letter_code
_entity_poly.pdbx_strand_id
1 'polypeptide(L)'
;VQGEPKGLAEAFVIGADFIGQDKVALILGDNIFYGSGLDELLQSNNDPDGGMIYAYHVHDPQRYGVVDFDADGKVKSIEEKPASPKSNYAVPGIYFYDNAVVEIAKNITPSNRGELEITDINNAYLEKQKLQVSILDKGTAWLDTGTFDSLMKASQFVQVIEERQGLKIGSIEETAYQMGFIDKEQLHRLAQPLLKSGYGEYLMQID
;
A
#
# COMPACT_ATOMS: atom_id res chain seq x y z
N VAL A 1 -3.41 -14.55 -13.22
CA VAL A 1 -4.24 -15.13 -12.12
C VAL A 1 -3.31 -15.87 -11.18
N GLN A 2 -3.50 -15.73 -9.88
CA GLN A 2 -2.77 -16.51 -8.87
C GLN A 2 -3.54 -17.81 -8.61
N GLY A 3 -2.92 -18.96 -8.87
CA GLY A 3 -3.58 -20.27 -8.76
C GLY A 3 -3.78 -20.72 -7.32
N GLU A 4 -2.85 -20.39 -6.44
CA GLU A 4 -2.85 -20.67 -5.00
C GLU A 4 -2.15 -19.51 -4.27
N PRO A 5 -2.49 -19.20 -3.02
CA PRO A 5 -1.89 -18.09 -2.29
C PRO A 5 -0.47 -18.44 -1.79
N LYS A 6 0.54 -18.41 -2.67
CA LYS A 6 1.93 -18.77 -2.32
C LYS A 6 2.74 -17.60 -1.75
N GLY A 7 2.07 -16.61 -1.16
CA GLY A 7 2.72 -15.42 -0.59
C GLY A 7 2.78 -14.21 -1.53
N LEU A 8 3.09 -13.06 -0.94
CA LEU A 8 2.99 -11.74 -1.59
C LEU A 8 4.04 -11.54 -2.69
N ALA A 9 5.25 -12.08 -2.52
CA ALA A 9 6.32 -11.94 -3.49
C ALA A 9 6.01 -12.67 -4.82
N GLU A 10 5.07 -13.63 -4.82
CA GLU A 10 4.60 -14.29 -6.04
C GLU A 10 3.99 -13.30 -7.06
N ALA A 11 3.48 -12.14 -6.59
CA ALA A 11 2.95 -11.10 -7.46
C ALA A 11 3.95 -10.66 -8.55
N PHE A 12 5.25 -10.57 -8.22
CA PHE A 12 6.29 -10.18 -9.18
C PHE A 12 6.69 -11.30 -10.13
N VAL A 13 6.44 -12.56 -9.76
CA VAL A 13 6.64 -13.71 -10.64
C VAL A 13 5.50 -13.81 -11.64
N ILE A 14 4.26 -13.72 -11.17
CA ILE A 14 3.06 -13.74 -12.02
C ILE A 14 3.00 -12.51 -12.92
N GLY A 15 3.36 -11.35 -12.40
CA GLY A 15 3.33 -10.06 -13.10
C GLY A 15 4.57 -9.76 -13.92
N ALA A 16 5.55 -10.67 -14.02
CA ALA A 16 6.85 -10.39 -14.65
C ALA A 16 6.73 -9.83 -16.07
N ASP A 17 5.89 -10.44 -16.92
CA ASP A 17 5.67 -9.99 -18.30
C ASP A 17 4.93 -8.64 -18.37
N PHE A 18 4.04 -8.37 -17.41
CA PHE A 18 3.33 -7.09 -17.30
C PHE A 18 4.27 -5.97 -16.86
N ILE A 19 5.16 -6.25 -15.91
CA ILE A 19 6.17 -5.30 -15.40
C ILE A 19 7.22 -5.01 -16.47
N GLY A 20 7.64 -6.02 -17.24
CA GLY A 20 8.62 -5.84 -18.31
C GLY A 20 9.94 -5.29 -17.79
N GLN A 21 10.30 -4.07 -18.19
CA GLN A 21 11.52 -3.36 -17.76
C GLN A 21 11.21 -2.14 -16.89
N ASP A 22 9.94 -1.92 -16.55
CA ASP A 22 9.51 -0.77 -15.79
C ASP A 22 9.71 -0.99 -14.28
N LYS A 23 9.64 0.13 -13.55
CA LYS A 23 9.49 0.13 -12.09
C LYS A 23 8.04 -0.23 -11.75
N VAL A 24 7.81 -0.72 -10.53
CA VAL A 24 6.50 -1.25 -10.14
C VAL A 24 6.16 -0.90 -8.70
N ALA A 25 4.88 -0.59 -8.47
CA ALA A 25 4.29 -0.52 -7.14
C ALA A 25 3.40 -1.74 -6.88
N LEU A 26 3.48 -2.30 -5.68
CA LEU A 26 2.58 -3.33 -5.17
C LEU A 26 1.78 -2.76 -4.01
N ILE A 27 0.46 -2.87 -4.08
CA ILE A 27 -0.44 -2.56 -2.97
C ILE A 27 -1.32 -3.77 -2.67
N LEU A 28 -1.48 -4.07 -1.38
CA LEU A 28 -2.37 -5.13 -0.92
C LEU A 28 -3.83 -4.64 -0.98
N GLY A 29 -4.71 -5.44 -1.58
CA GLY A 29 -6.10 -5.03 -1.86
C GLY A 29 -6.99 -4.83 -0.63
N ASP A 30 -6.54 -5.22 0.55
CA ASP A 30 -7.23 -5.13 1.84
C ASP A 30 -6.70 -3.99 2.75
N ASN A 31 -5.76 -3.19 2.23
CA ASN A 31 -5.14 -2.08 2.95
C ASN A 31 -5.82 -0.74 2.57
N ILE A 32 -6.29 -0.01 3.58
CA ILE A 32 -6.87 1.32 3.40
C ILE A 32 -5.92 2.35 4.02
N PHE A 33 -5.59 3.37 3.24
CA PHE A 33 -4.77 4.50 3.67
C PHE A 33 -5.56 5.80 3.52
N TYR A 34 -5.45 6.68 4.51
CA TYR A 34 -6.05 8.00 4.48
C TYR A 34 -5.19 8.98 5.27
N GLY A 35 -4.87 10.14 4.73
CA GLY A 35 -4.05 11.14 5.41
C GLY A 35 -3.80 12.35 4.52
N SER A 36 -3.62 13.52 5.14
CA SER A 36 -3.25 14.73 4.41
C SER A 36 -1.83 14.60 3.86
N GLY A 37 -1.63 14.90 2.57
CA GLY A 37 -0.32 14.83 1.92
C GLY A 37 0.17 13.41 1.61
N LEU A 38 -0.69 12.39 1.78
CA LEU A 38 -0.35 11.01 1.44
C LEU A 38 -0.08 10.87 -0.07
N ASP A 39 -0.87 11.52 -0.90
CA ASP A 39 -0.68 11.57 -2.36
C ASP A 39 0.68 12.14 -2.76
N GLU A 40 1.06 13.30 -2.20
CA GLU A 40 2.39 13.91 -2.41
C GLU A 40 3.51 12.98 -1.95
N LEU A 41 3.33 12.32 -0.80
CA LEU A 41 4.29 11.37 -0.26
C LEU A 41 4.44 10.13 -1.15
N LEU A 42 3.35 9.58 -1.68
CA LEU A 42 3.42 8.43 -2.58
C LEU A 42 4.03 8.82 -3.94
N GLN A 43 3.67 9.99 -4.48
CA GLN A 43 4.20 10.48 -5.75
C GLN A 43 5.69 10.80 -5.68
N SER A 44 6.16 11.39 -4.57
CA SER A 44 7.60 11.67 -4.38
C SER A 44 8.46 10.41 -4.26
N ASN A 45 7.84 9.27 -3.99
CA ASN A 45 8.48 7.98 -3.78
C ASN A 45 8.27 6.99 -4.96
N ASN A 46 7.65 7.43 -6.06
CA ASN A 46 7.22 6.55 -7.16
C ASN A 46 8.35 6.12 -8.11
N ASP A 47 9.54 6.71 -8.01
CA ASP A 47 10.68 6.46 -8.90
C ASP A 47 11.95 5.98 -8.14
N PRO A 48 11.88 4.92 -7.30
CA PRO A 48 13.01 4.52 -6.48
C PRO A 48 14.19 3.98 -7.30
N ASP A 49 15.42 4.19 -6.83
CA ASP A 49 16.60 3.37 -7.19
C ASP A 49 16.79 2.34 -6.08
N GLY A 50 16.21 1.16 -6.28
CA GLY A 50 16.08 0.12 -5.25
C GLY A 50 14.63 -0.15 -4.84
N GLY A 51 14.43 -0.41 -3.55
CA GLY A 51 13.11 -0.56 -2.94
C GLY A 51 12.76 0.61 -2.03
N MET A 52 11.50 0.98 -2.02
CA MET A 52 10.91 1.96 -1.10
C MET A 52 9.72 1.31 -0.40
N ILE A 53 9.79 1.29 0.92
CA ILE A 53 8.70 0.82 1.78
C ILE A 53 8.33 1.90 2.78
N TYR A 54 7.24 1.66 3.48
CA TYR A 54 6.75 2.59 4.49
C TYR A 54 6.84 1.98 5.89
N ALA A 55 6.91 2.83 6.90
CA ALA A 55 6.89 2.45 8.29
C ALA A 55 5.75 3.17 9.00
N TYR A 56 4.90 2.41 9.69
CA TYR A 56 3.77 2.94 10.44
C TYR A 56 3.82 2.45 11.88
N HIS A 57 3.66 3.37 12.83
CA HIS A 57 3.70 3.02 14.25
C HIS A 57 2.38 2.33 14.66
N VAL A 58 2.46 1.06 15.06
CA VAL A 58 1.31 0.25 15.50
C VAL A 58 1.41 -0.14 16.96
N HIS A 59 0.27 -0.57 17.53
CA HIS A 59 0.23 -1.14 18.88
C HIS A 59 0.69 -2.60 18.91
N ASP A 60 0.32 -3.39 17.89
CA ASP A 60 0.58 -4.85 17.83
C ASP A 60 1.50 -5.22 16.65
N PRO A 61 2.80 -4.87 16.70
CA PRO A 61 3.74 -5.04 15.58
C PRO A 61 3.98 -6.51 15.17
N GLN A 62 3.81 -7.48 16.08
CA GLN A 62 4.03 -8.91 15.80
C GLN A 62 3.15 -9.50 14.68
N ARG A 63 2.12 -8.78 14.23
CA ARG A 63 1.22 -9.23 13.15
C ARG A 63 1.76 -8.95 11.76
N TYR A 64 2.82 -8.15 11.64
CA TYR A 64 3.31 -7.61 10.37
C TYR A 64 4.82 -7.81 10.20
N GLY A 65 5.36 -7.41 9.05
CA GLY A 65 6.79 -7.14 8.91
C GLY A 65 7.17 -5.95 9.79
N VAL A 66 8.17 -6.10 10.65
CA VAL A 66 8.62 -5.07 11.59
C VAL A 66 9.98 -4.54 11.17
N VAL A 67 10.08 -3.22 11.02
CA VAL A 67 11.33 -2.53 10.66
C VAL A 67 12.01 -1.99 11.90
N ASP A 68 13.29 -2.34 12.08
CA ASP A 68 14.16 -1.80 13.13
C ASP A 68 15.06 -0.71 12.56
N PHE A 69 15.27 0.35 13.34
CA PHE A 69 16.09 1.50 12.94
C PHE A 69 17.31 1.61 13.86
N ASP A 70 18.43 2.07 13.33
CA ASP A 70 19.58 2.45 14.13
C ASP A 70 19.38 3.85 14.78
N ALA A 71 20.38 4.28 15.55
CA ALA A 71 20.33 5.57 16.25
C ALA A 71 20.30 6.78 15.32
N ASP A 72 20.73 6.62 14.06
CA ASP A 72 20.72 7.66 13.04
C ASP A 72 19.45 7.61 12.17
N GLY A 73 18.51 6.71 12.50
CA GLY A 73 17.24 6.53 11.79
C GLY A 73 17.35 5.72 10.50
N LYS A 74 18.46 5.03 10.25
CA LYS A 74 18.60 4.12 9.10
C LYS A 74 18.07 2.74 9.42
N VAL A 75 17.55 2.05 8.40
CA VAL A 75 17.02 0.70 8.56
C VAL A 75 18.13 -0.29 8.84
N LYS A 76 17.96 -1.03 9.93
CA LYS A 76 18.93 -2.01 10.43
C LYS A 76 18.51 -3.45 10.12
N SER A 77 17.23 -3.77 10.26
CA SER A 77 16.68 -5.10 9.96
C SER A 77 15.19 -5.05 9.72
N ILE A 78 14.67 -6.01 8.96
CA ILE A 78 13.23 -6.23 8.78
C ILE A 78 12.92 -7.70 9.06
N GLU A 79 11.95 -7.94 9.94
CA GLU A 79 11.57 -9.29 10.36
C GLU A 79 10.08 -9.52 10.11
N GLU A 80 9.73 -10.66 9.48
CA GLU A 80 8.34 -11.02 9.23
C GLU A 80 7.72 -11.62 10.50
N LYS A 81 6.66 -10.98 11.01
CA LYS A 81 5.86 -11.44 12.16
C LYS A 81 6.71 -11.92 13.35
N PRO A 82 7.63 -11.09 13.87
CA PRO A 82 8.53 -11.51 14.92
C PRO A 82 7.77 -11.76 16.22
N ALA A 83 8.11 -12.85 16.91
CA ALA A 83 7.55 -13.15 18.24
C ALA A 83 8.00 -12.15 19.33
N SER A 84 9.11 -11.44 19.10
CA SER A 84 9.64 -10.40 19.98
C SER A 84 10.10 -9.21 19.12
N PRO A 85 9.16 -8.32 18.73
CA PRO A 85 9.42 -7.22 17.81
C PRO A 85 10.46 -6.25 18.36
N LYS A 86 11.41 -5.83 17.52
CA LYS A 86 12.48 -4.89 17.89
C LYS A 86 12.02 -3.43 17.92
N SER A 87 10.92 -3.12 17.26
CA SER A 87 10.31 -1.80 17.23
C SER A 87 8.78 -1.91 17.13
N ASN A 88 8.09 -0.77 17.24
CA ASN A 88 6.65 -0.67 17.00
C ASN A 88 6.31 -0.21 15.57
N TYR A 89 7.27 -0.22 14.65
CA TYR A 89 7.05 0.19 13.27
C TYR A 89 6.77 -1.04 12.39
N ALA A 90 5.53 -1.15 11.95
CA ALA A 90 5.11 -2.14 10.97
C ALA A 90 5.28 -1.60 9.56
N VAL A 91 5.55 -2.51 8.63
CA VAL A 91 5.58 -2.25 7.19
C VAL A 91 4.17 -2.49 6.63
N PRO A 92 3.45 -1.43 6.23
CA PRO A 92 2.11 -1.58 5.67
C PRO A 92 2.17 -2.14 4.25
N GLY A 93 1.01 -2.56 3.73
CA GLY A 93 0.88 -3.27 2.45
C GLY A 93 1.03 -2.41 1.21
N ILE A 94 2.03 -1.52 1.15
CA ILE A 94 2.34 -0.69 -0.02
C ILE A 94 3.86 -0.60 -0.21
N TYR A 95 4.31 -0.91 -1.41
CA TYR A 95 5.72 -1.08 -1.75
C TYR A 95 6.00 -0.53 -3.14
N PHE A 96 7.14 0.14 -3.32
CA PHE A 96 7.63 0.58 -4.63
C PHE A 96 9.00 -0.04 -4.87
N TYR A 97 9.23 -0.54 -6.07
CA TYR A 97 10.51 -1.15 -6.43
C TYR A 97 10.96 -0.77 -7.82
N ASP A 98 12.27 -0.71 -8.00
CA ASP A 98 12.90 -0.79 -9.30
C ASP A 98 12.67 -2.16 -9.96
N ASN A 99 13.05 -2.28 -11.23
CA ASN A 99 12.80 -3.50 -12.01
C ASN A 99 13.52 -4.75 -11.46
N ALA A 100 14.56 -4.60 -10.62
CA ALA A 100 15.31 -5.73 -10.10
C ALA A 100 14.45 -6.65 -9.21
N VAL A 101 13.29 -6.17 -8.74
CA VAL A 101 12.34 -6.93 -7.93
C VAL A 101 11.89 -8.21 -8.59
N VAL A 102 11.76 -8.23 -9.92
CA VAL A 102 11.34 -9.43 -10.67
C VAL A 102 12.37 -10.54 -10.51
N GLU A 103 13.65 -10.22 -10.63
CA GLU A 103 14.73 -11.20 -10.48
C GLU A 103 14.93 -11.58 -9.02
N ILE A 104 14.81 -10.62 -8.09
CA ILE A 104 14.85 -10.92 -6.65
C ILE A 104 13.73 -11.90 -6.29
N ALA A 105 12.50 -11.65 -6.71
CA ALA A 105 11.34 -12.50 -6.41
C ALA A 105 11.48 -13.93 -6.93
N LYS A 106 12.09 -14.12 -8.12
CA LYS A 106 12.37 -15.45 -8.68
C LYS A 106 13.37 -16.27 -7.87
N ASN A 107 14.26 -15.61 -7.14
CA ASN A 107 15.32 -16.25 -6.38
C ASN A 107 14.97 -16.44 -4.89
N ILE A 108 13.79 -15.98 -4.44
CA ILE A 108 13.32 -16.20 -3.07
C ILE A 108 12.83 -17.63 -2.90
N THR A 109 13.18 -18.22 -1.77
CA THR A 109 12.69 -19.54 -1.35
C THR A 109 11.49 -19.39 -0.42
N PRO A 110 10.52 -20.32 -0.46
CA PRO A 110 9.39 -20.29 0.47
C PRO A 110 9.84 -20.30 1.94
N SER A 111 9.13 -19.54 2.78
CA SER A 111 9.34 -19.50 4.22
C SER A 111 8.94 -20.82 4.89
N ASN A 112 9.13 -20.92 6.21
CA ASN A 112 8.64 -22.06 7.00
C ASN A 112 7.12 -22.27 6.88
N ARG A 113 6.38 -21.25 6.41
CA ARG A 113 4.92 -21.30 6.16
C ARG A 113 4.59 -21.74 4.73
N GLY A 114 5.59 -21.92 3.87
CA GLY A 114 5.41 -22.24 2.45
C GLY A 114 5.06 -21.03 1.59
N GLU A 115 5.22 -19.81 2.10
CA GLU A 115 4.90 -18.56 1.42
C GLU A 115 6.18 -17.85 0.95
N LEU A 116 6.15 -17.22 -0.22
CA LEU A 116 7.16 -16.28 -0.70
C LEU A 116 6.90 -14.92 -0.04
N GLU A 117 7.68 -14.60 0.99
CA GLU A 117 7.45 -13.44 1.84
C GLU A 117 7.96 -12.15 1.16
N ILE A 118 7.16 -11.09 1.22
CA ILE A 118 7.60 -9.75 0.74
C ILE A 118 8.78 -9.22 1.57
N THR A 119 8.86 -9.63 2.85
CA THR A 119 9.96 -9.28 3.75
C THR A 119 11.31 -9.82 3.24
N ASP A 120 11.33 -10.94 2.52
CA ASP A 120 12.56 -11.45 1.91
C ASP A 120 13.01 -10.59 0.71
N ILE A 121 12.07 -10.04 -0.08
CA ILE A 121 12.38 -9.03 -1.10
C ILE A 121 12.99 -7.79 -0.44
N ASN A 122 12.36 -7.29 0.63
CA ASN A 122 12.85 -6.13 1.36
C ASN A 122 14.27 -6.35 1.90
N ASN A 123 14.52 -7.50 2.52
CA ASN A 123 15.84 -7.87 3.02
C ASN A 123 16.88 -7.95 1.90
N ALA A 124 16.53 -8.49 0.72
CA ALA A 124 17.44 -8.50 -0.43
C ALA A 124 17.83 -7.09 -0.93
N TYR A 125 16.92 -6.11 -0.87
CA TYR A 125 17.25 -4.71 -1.14
C TYR A 125 18.07 -4.08 0.00
N LEU A 126 17.76 -4.41 1.26
CA LEU A 126 18.46 -3.92 2.45
C LEU A 126 19.93 -4.36 2.45
N GLU A 127 20.20 -5.63 2.15
CA GLU A 127 21.57 -6.18 2.02
C GLU A 127 22.39 -5.46 0.95
N LYS A 128 21.72 -5.00 -0.13
CA LYS A 128 22.34 -4.21 -1.20
C LYS A 128 22.45 -2.71 -0.86
N GLN A 129 22.04 -2.29 0.33
CA GLN A 129 21.93 -0.88 0.74
C GLN A 129 21.05 -0.04 -0.21
N LYS A 130 20.06 -0.70 -0.81
CA LYS A 130 19.12 -0.12 -1.78
C LYS A 130 17.69 -0.12 -1.26
N LEU A 131 17.49 -0.30 0.04
CA LEU A 131 16.16 -0.16 0.65
C LEU A 131 16.05 1.19 1.35
N GLN A 132 15.05 1.96 0.96
CA GLN A 132 14.66 3.21 1.59
C GLN A 132 13.35 3.00 2.34
N VAL A 133 13.18 3.73 3.44
CA VAL A 133 11.98 3.65 4.28
C VAL A 133 11.45 5.04 4.58
N SER A 134 10.19 5.26 4.26
CA SER A 134 9.47 6.50 4.58
C SER A 134 8.53 6.28 5.76
N ILE A 135 8.59 7.13 6.77
CA ILE A 135 7.71 7.04 7.93
C ILE A 135 6.39 7.74 7.60
N LEU A 136 5.28 7.01 7.74
CA LEU A 136 3.94 7.60 7.67
C LEU A 136 3.68 8.41 8.95
N ASP A 137 3.19 9.63 8.77
CA ASP A 137 2.98 10.55 9.88
C ASP A 137 1.81 10.10 10.79
N LYS A 138 1.74 10.65 12.00
CA LYS A 138 0.69 10.30 12.99
C LYS A 138 -0.73 10.70 12.57
N GLY A 139 -0.86 11.62 11.61
CA GLY A 139 -2.13 12.04 11.02
C GLY A 139 -2.58 11.14 9.87
N THR A 140 -1.73 10.24 9.38
CA THR A 140 -2.12 9.17 8.47
C THR A 140 -2.82 8.06 9.26
N ALA A 141 -3.93 7.57 8.72
CA ALA A 141 -4.62 6.38 9.16
C ALA A 141 -4.28 5.23 8.19
N TRP A 142 -3.78 4.13 8.75
CA TRP A 142 -3.64 2.86 8.05
C TRP A 142 -4.56 1.82 8.70
N LEU A 143 -5.42 1.20 7.90
CA LEU A 143 -6.44 0.25 8.34
C LEU A 143 -6.31 -1.06 7.54
N ASP A 144 -5.94 -2.14 8.24
CA ASP A 144 -5.97 -3.53 7.78
C ASP A 144 -7.38 -4.12 7.97
N THR A 145 -7.95 -4.70 6.92
CA THR A 145 -9.32 -5.26 6.95
C THR A 145 -9.38 -6.80 7.11
N GLY A 146 -8.31 -7.42 7.58
CA GLY A 146 -8.16 -8.88 7.73
C GLY A 146 -9.00 -9.55 8.83
N THR A 147 -9.73 -8.80 9.66
CA THR A 147 -10.65 -9.37 10.67
C THR A 147 -12.02 -8.68 10.62
N PHE A 148 -13.07 -9.33 11.13
CA PHE A 148 -14.40 -8.72 11.20
C PHE A 148 -14.41 -7.41 12.02
N ASP A 149 -13.67 -7.38 13.13
CA ASP A 149 -13.55 -6.19 13.97
C ASP A 149 -12.80 -5.05 13.26
N SER A 150 -11.69 -5.38 12.58
CA SER A 150 -10.91 -4.37 11.86
C SER A 150 -11.66 -3.83 10.62
N LEU A 151 -12.41 -4.68 9.91
CA LEU A 151 -13.30 -4.25 8.83
C LEU A 151 -14.42 -3.32 9.32
N MET A 152 -15.03 -3.61 10.47
CA MET A 152 -16.07 -2.74 11.05
C MET A 152 -15.49 -1.37 11.44
N LYS A 153 -14.32 -1.35 12.08
CA LYS A 153 -13.61 -0.11 12.43
C LYS A 153 -13.27 0.70 11.19
N ALA A 154 -12.79 0.06 10.13
CA ALA A 154 -12.50 0.74 8.88
C ALA A 154 -13.76 1.35 8.23
N SER A 155 -14.87 0.60 8.25
CA SER A 155 -16.15 1.08 7.73
C SER A 155 -16.66 2.30 8.50
N GLN A 156 -16.59 2.25 9.84
CA GLN A 156 -16.97 3.37 10.71
C GLN A 156 -16.08 4.59 10.49
N PHE A 157 -14.77 4.37 10.32
CA PHE A 157 -13.83 5.45 10.03
C PHE A 157 -14.21 6.17 8.73
N VAL A 158 -14.38 5.42 7.63
CA VAL A 158 -14.77 5.99 6.34
C VAL A 158 -16.10 6.74 6.46
N GLN A 159 -17.13 6.12 7.05
CA GLN A 159 -18.43 6.75 7.23
C GLN A 159 -18.33 8.09 7.96
N VAL A 160 -17.64 8.14 9.09
CA VAL A 160 -17.55 9.35 9.92
C VAL A 160 -16.83 10.47 9.18
N ILE A 161 -15.75 10.16 8.45
CA ILE A 161 -15.02 11.16 7.69
C ILE A 161 -15.86 11.70 6.53
N GLU A 162 -16.47 10.83 5.74
CA GLU A 162 -17.28 11.24 4.59
C GLU A 162 -18.50 12.07 5.02
N GLU A 163 -19.21 11.68 6.09
CA GLU A 163 -20.35 12.43 6.61
C GLU A 163 -19.96 13.83 7.12
N ARG A 164 -18.75 13.98 7.65
CA ARG A 164 -18.28 15.24 8.22
C ARG A 164 -17.71 16.21 7.18
N GLN A 165 -17.04 15.69 6.16
CA GLN A 165 -16.39 16.51 5.14
C GLN A 165 -17.25 16.72 3.89
N GLY A 166 -18.20 15.81 3.62
CA GLY A 166 -18.93 15.80 2.35
C GLY A 166 -18.08 15.33 1.15
N LEU A 167 -16.88 14.79 1.41
CA LEU A 167 -15.96 14.24 0.42
C LEU A 167 -15.95 12.71 0.48
N LYS A 168 -15.57 12.04 -0.60
CA LYS A 168 -15.47 10.58 -0.67
C LYS A 168 -14.04 10.09 -0.52
N ILE A 169 -13.86 9.00 0.24
CA ILE A 169 -12.56 8.32 0.36
C ILE A 169 -12.51 7.23 -0.69
N GLY A 170 -11.45 7.22 -1.51
CA GLY A 170 -11.22 6.18 -2.50
C GLY A 170 -12.13 6.27 -3.74
N SER A 171 -12.64 7.47 -4.07
CA SER A 171 -13.37 7.69 -5.32
C SER A 171 -12.41 7.65 -6.51
N ILE A 172 -12.50 6.58 -7.30
CA ILE A 172 -11.62 6.36 -8.47
C ILE A 172 -11.96 7.35 -9.59
N GLU A 173 -13.24 7.66 -9.80
CA GLU A 173 -13.69 8.60 -10.82
C GLU A 173 -13.22 10.03 -10.52
N GLU A 174 -13.32 10.45 -9.26
CA GLU A 174 -12.77 11.74 -8.81
C GLU A 174 -11.27 11.82 -9.01
N THR A 175 -10.53 10.78 -8.58
CA THR A 175 -9.07 10.74 -8.73
C THR A 175 -8.67 10.79 -10.21
N ALA A 176 -9.36 10.04 -11.07
CA ALA A 176 -9.11 10.05 -12.51
C ALA A 176 -9.37 11.43 -13.14
N TYR A 177 -10.41 12.14 -12.69
CA TYR A 177 -10.70 13.50 -13.14
C TYR A 177 -9.65 14.50 -12.65
N GLN A 178 -9.29 14.48 -11.37
CA GLN A 178 -8.25 15.33 -10.77
C GLN A 178 -6.87 15.13 -11.41
N MET A 179 -6.56 13.89 -11.81
CA MET A 179 -5.33 13.54 -12.53
C MET A 179 -5.38 13.87 -14.03
N GLY A 180 -6.54 14.30 -14.55
CA GLY A 180 -6.72 14.65 -15.96
C GLY A 180 -6.79 13.43 -16.90
N PHE A 181 -7.06 12.23 -16.39
CA PHE A 181 -7.27 11.03 -17.21
C PHE A 181 -8.63 11.01 -17.89
N ILE A 182 -9.61 11.71 -17.31
CA ILE A 182 -10.93 11.92 -17.90
C ILE A 182 -11.32 13.39 -17.83
N ASP A 183 -12.16 13.82 -18.77
CA ASP A 183 -12.76 15.15 -18.76
C ASP A 183 -14.08 15.19 -17.95
N LYS A 184 -14.63 16.40 -17.79
CA LYS A 184 -15.87 16.63 -17.02
C LYS A 184 -17.09 15.93 -17.64
N GLU A 185 -17.15 15.82 -18.97
CA GLU A 185 -18.25 15.13 -19.65
C GLU A 185 -18.19 13.62 -19.42
N GLN A 186 -16.99 13.03 -19.42
CA GLN A 186 -16.75 11.65 -19.04
C GLN A 186 -17.13 11.39 -17.59
N LEU A 187 -16.70 12.25 -16.65
CA LEU A 187 -17.09 12.16 -15.24
C LEU A 187 -18.61 12.17 -15.07
N HIS A 188 -19.30 13.13 -15.68
CA HIS A 188 -20.76 13.19 -15.63
C HIS A 188 -21.44 11.95 -16.21
N ARG A 189 -20.92 11.38 -17.30
CA ARG A 189 -21.45 10.12 -17.87
C ARG A 189 -21.31 8.95 -16.92
N LEU A 190 -20.20 8.87 -16.17
CA LEU A 190 -19.99 7.83 -15.15
C LEU A 190 -20.92 8.03 -13.94
N ALA A 191 -21.17 9.28 -13.56
CA ALA A 191 -22.03 9.63 -12.42
C ALA A 191 -23.52 9.35 -12.64
N GLN A 192 -24.03 9.57 -13.86
CA GLN A 192 -25.44 9.41 -14.22
C GLN A 192 -26.09 8.08 -13.76
N PRO A 193 -25.54 6.89 -14.06
CA PRO A 193 -26.13 5.63 -13.61
C PRO A 193 -26.09 5.45 -12.08
N LEU A 194 -25.25 6.20 -11.37
CA LEU A 194 -25.01 6.08 -9.93
C LEU A 194 -25.79 7.09 -9.08
N LEU A 195 -26.60 7.97 -9.70
CA LEU A 195 -27.34 9.01 -8.97
C LEU A 195 -28.21 8.45 -7.85
N LYS A 196 -28.87 7.30 -8.07
CA LYS A 196 -29.77 6.70 -7.07
C LYS A 196 -29.08 6.19 -5.80
N SER A 197 -27.75 5.99 -5.81
CA SER A 197 -27.00 5.55 -4.63
C SER A 197 -26.48 6.71 -3.77
N GLY A 198 -26.65 7.96 -4.20
CA GLY A 198 -26.02 9.14 -3.59
C GLY A 198 -24.55 9.34 -3.98
N TYR A 199 -23.84 8.29 -4.40
CA TYR A 199 -22.46 8.42 -4.90
C TYR A 199 -22.41 9.19 -6.23
N GLY A 200 -23.37 8.96 -7.14
CA GLY A 200 -23.43 9.74 -8.36
C GLY A 200 -23.76 11.22 -8.11
N GLU A 201 -24.54 11.54 -7.08
CA GLU A 201 -24.83 12.93 -6.71
C GLU A 201 -23.57 13.67 -6.26
N TYR A 202 -22.70 12.98 -5.49
CA TYR A 202 -21.37 13.47 -5.15
C TYR A 202 -20.52 13.77 -6.39
N LEU A 203 -20.40 12.80 -7.31
CA LEU A 203 -19.59 12.98 -8.51
C LEU A 203 -20.06 14.15 -9.40
N MET A 204 -21.36 14.42 -9.44
CA MET A 204 -21.92 15.56 -10.19
C MET A 204 -21.62 16.93 -9.56
N GLN A 205 -21.20 16.97 -8.29
CA GLN A 205 -20.84 18.21 -7.59
C GLN A 205 -19.36 18.56 -7.71
N ILE A 206 -18.54 17.66 -8.26
CA ILE A 206 -17.12 17.90 -8.49
C ILE A 206 -16.96 18.90 -9.65
N ASP A 207 -16.22 19.98 -9.39
CA ASP A 207 -16.02 21.07 -10.34
C ASP A 207 -14.88 20.84 -11.34
#